data_AF-A0A453MIF5-F1
#
_entry.id   AF-A0A453MIF5-F1
#
_cell.length_a   1.000
_cell.length_b   1.000
_cell.length_c   1.000
_cell.angle_alpha   90.00
_cell.angle_beta   90.00
_cell.angle_gamma   90.00
#
_symmetry.space_group_name_H-M   'P 1'
#
loop_
_entity.id
_entity.type
_entity.pdbx_description
1 polymer ?
#
loop_
_entity_poly.entity_id
_entity_poly.type
_entity_poly.pdbx_seq_one_letter_code
_entity_poly.pdbx_strand_id
1 'polypeptide(L)' 'GAKVYKSGADRVTLARGTNYFICSIPGHCQSGMKIAVTAA' A
#
# COMPACT_ATOMS: atom_id res chain seq x y z
N GLY A 1 -10.97 6.32 7.53
CA GLY A 1 -9.87 5.40 7.88
C GLY A 1 -9.25 4.84 6.62
N ALA A 2 -8.01 4.36 6.68
CA ALA A 2 -7.35 3.74 5.52
C ALA A 2 -8.03 2.40 5.15
N LYS A 3 -8.08 2.07 3.85
CA LYS A 3 -8.56 0.77 3.38
C LYS A 3 -7.49 -0.29 3.64
N VAL A 4 -7.87 -1.38 4.31
CA VAL A 4 -6.94 -2.47 4.68
C VAL A 4 -7.25 -3.71 3.87
N TYR A 5 -6.21 -4.31 3.32
CA TYR A 5 -6.23 -5.49 2.46
C TYR A 5 -5.53 -6.65 3.18
N LYS A 6 -6.09 -7.87 3.09
CA LYS A 6 -5.64 -9.03 3.89
C LYS A 6 -5.81 -10.38 3.19
N SER A 7 -6.11 -10.42 1.89
CA SER A 7 -6.33 -11.69 1.19
C SER A 7 -5.03 -12.42 0.84
N GLY A 8 -3.90 -11.71 0.85
CA GLY A 8 -2.60 -12.22 0.41
C GLY A 8 -2.42 -12.19 -1.11
N ALA A 9 -3.47 -11.87 -1.85
CA ALA A 9 -3.48 -11.71 -3.31
C ALA A 9 -4.39 -10.52 -3.72
N ASP A 10 -4.28 -9.42 -3.00
CA ASP A 10 -5.16 -8.26 -3.15
C ASP A 10 -4.92 -7.54 -4.49
N ARG A 11 -6.00 -7.21 -5.21
CA ARG A 11 -5.96 -6.41 -6.44
C ARG A 11 -6.45 -4.99 -6.15
N VAL A 12 -5.64 -4.00 -6.52
CA VAL A 12 -5.96 -2.59 -6.31
C VAL A 12 -5.81 -1.83 -7.62
N THR A 13 -6.88 -1.19 -8.08
CA THR A 13 -6.82 -0.23 -9.20
C THR A 13 -6.19 1.06 -8.71
N LEU A 14 -5.15 1.54 -9.41
CA LEU A 14 -4.46 2.78 -9.08
C LEU A 14 -5.31 4.00 -9.46
N ALA A 15 -5.32 5.01 -8.59
CA ALA A 15 -5.80 6.33 -8.97
C ALA A 15 -4.72 7.08 -9.75
N ARG A 16 -5.10 8.06 -10.57
CA ARG A 16 -4.15 8.95 -11.23
C ARG A 16 -3.29 9.68 -10.18
N GLY A 17 -2.00 9.81 -10.45
CA GLY A 17 -1.02 10.38 -9.53
C GLY A 17 -0.35 9.32 -8.64
N THR A 18 0.26 9.77 -7.54
CA THR A 18 1.01 8.90 -6.63
C THR A 18 0.10 8.20 -5.61
N ASN A 19 0.18 6.88 -5.58
CA ASN A 19 -0.53 5.98 -4.68
C ASN A 19 0.46 5.43 -3.66
N TYR A 20 0.13 5.52 -2.38
CA TYR A 20 0.98 5.05 -1.28
C TYR A 20 0.39 3.82 -0.63
N PHE A 21 1.25 2.82 -0.40
CA PHE A 21 0.87 1.58 0.25
C PHE A 21 1.87 1.24 1.35
N ILE A 22 1.38 0.74 2.47
CA ILE A 22 2.19 0.27 3.61
C ILE A 22 1.62 -1.03 4.16
N CYS A 23 2.46 -1.81 4.84
CA CYS A 23 1.97 -2.81 5.78
C CYS A 23 1.85 -2.19 7.19
N SER A 24 0.69 -2.36 7.83
CA SER A 24 0.40 -1.77 9.14
C SER A 24 0.77 -2.68 10.33
N ILE A 25 1.40 -3.83 10.09
CA ILE A 25 1.95 -4.67 11.16
C ILE A 25 3.07 -3.87 11.87
N PRO A 26 3.08 -3.80 13.22
CA PRO A 26 4.10 -3.06 13.95
C PRO A 26 5.52 -3.40 13.47
N GLY A 27 6.29 -2.37 13.12
CA GLY A 27 7.66 -2.49 12.62
C GLY A 27 7.79 -2.70 11.11
N HIS A 28 6.80 -3.26 10.40
CA HIS A 28 6.95 -3.60 8.98
C HIS A 28 7.16 -2.37 8.08
N CYS A 29 6.39 -1.31 8.32
CA CYS A 29 6.54 -0.05 7.58
C CYS A 29 7.91 0.60 7.86
N GLN A 30 8.37 0.60 9.11
CA GLN A 30 9.66 1.12 9.53
C GLN A 30 10.82 0.33 8.91
N SER A 31 10.64 -0.99 8.78
CA SER A 31 11.58 -1.91 8.11
C SER A 31 11.50 -1.87 6.57
N GLY A 32 10.73 -0.94 5.99
CA GLY A 32 10.72 -0.70 4.54
C GLY A 32 9.58 -1.37 3.76
N MET A 33 8.62 -2.02 4.42
CA MET A 33 7.41 -2.55 3.75
C MET A 33 6.42 -1.42 3.42
N LYS A 34 6.83 -0.58 2.48
CA LYS A 34 6.07 0.54 1.91
C LYS A 34 6.46 0.72 0.45
N ILE A 35 5.51 1.11 -0.39
CA ILE A 35 5.75 1.45 -1.79
C ILE A 35 4.96 2.70 -2.18
N ALA A 36 5.53 3.46 -3.11
CA ALA A 36 4.87 4.58 -3.77
C ALA A 36 4.85 4.30 -5.27
N VAL A 37 3.66 4.30 -5.88
CA VAL A 37 3.48 4.00 -7.30
C VAL A 37 2.75 5.17 -7.97
N THR A 38 3.31 5.71 -9.04
CA THR A 38 2.71 6.83 -9.79
C THR A 38 2.06 6.31 -11.07
N ALA A 39 0.76 6.56 -11.23
CA ALA A 39 0.01 6.28 -12.46
C ALA A 39 -0.23 7.60 -13.22
N ALA A 40 0.07 7.61 -14.53
CA ALA A 40 -0.02 8.78 -15.40
C ALA A 40 -1.42 8.96 -16.02
#